data_AF-A0A2T0KIW1-F1
#
_entry.id   AF-A0A2T0KIW1-F1
#
_cell.length_a   1.000
_cell.length_b   1.000
_cell.length_c   1.000
_cell.angle_alpha   90.00
_cell.angle_beta   90.00
_cell.angle_gamma   90.00
#
_symmetry.space_group_name_H-M   'P 1'
#
loop_
_entity.id
_entity.type
_entity.pdbx_description
1 polymer ?
#
loop_
_entity_poly.entity_id
_entity_poly.type
_entity_poly.pdbx_seq_one_letter_code
_entity_poly.pdbx_strand_id
1 'polypeptide(L)'
;MHENIGDDRPIRVCDRCGLIDDHPRHTVGADPDRDDRPSQAVIAIVLGSDHPAEVKALAIDQLNEPGLYLHMDCCREAGCPTGLCGPQTAGAEELRGGDLLAHLEAKGAEK
;
A
#
# COMPACT_ATOMS: atom_id res chain seq x y z
N MET A 1 5.85 7.04 16.10
CA MET A 1 4.60 6.31 15.87
C MET A 1 3.87 7.04 14.77
N HIS A 2 3.80 6.45 13.58
CA HIS A 2 2.87 6.93 12.56
C HIS A 2 1.53 6.29 12.92
N GLU A 3 0.55 7.11 13.31
CA GLU A 3 -0.82 6.67 13.51
C GLU A 3 -1.33 6.15 12.17
N ASN A 4 -1.78 4.89 12.12
CA ASN A 4 -2.44 4.34 10.94
C ASN A 4 -3.57 5.29 10.57
N ILE A 5 -3.51 5.88 9.37
CA ILE A 5 -4.53 6.82 8.92
C ILE A 5 -5.79 6.02 8.59
N GLY A 6 -6.65 5.87 9.60
CA GLY A 6 -8.03 5.39 9.53
C GLY A 6 -8.28 4.12 10.33
N ASP A 7 -8.90 4.27 11.51
CA ASP A 7 -9.38 3.17 12.37
C ASP A 7 -10.35 2.19 11.65
N ASP A 8 -10.91 2.58 10.50
CA ASP A 8 -11.88 1.79 9.72
C ASP A 8 -11.34 1.24 8.38
N ARG A 9 -10.07 1.47 8.04
CA ARG A 9 -9.50 0.92 6.81
C ARG A 9 -8.95 -0.48 7.05
N PRO A 10 -9.11 -1.41 6.09
CA PRO A 10 -8.43 -2.69 6.21
C PRO A 10 -6.92 -2.44 6.25
N ILE A 11 -6.24 -2.96 7.27
CA ILE A 11 -4.78 -2.97 7.39
C ILE A 11 -4.24 -3.63 6.12
N ARG A 12 -3.33 -2.94 5.42
CA ARG A 12 -2.63 -3.54 4.30
C ARG A 12 -1.13 -3.26 4.29
N VAL A 13 -0.36 -4.22 3.76
CA VAL A 13 1.08 -4.16 3.54
C VAL A 13 1.37 -3.83 2.07
N CYS A 14 2.38 -2.99 1.84
CA CYS A 14 2.94 -2.80 0.51
C CYS A 14 3.89 -3.93 0.13
N ASP A 15 3.62 -4.66 -0.95
CA ASP A 15 4.48 -5.75 -1.44
C ASP A 15 5.90 -5.31 -1.85
N ARG A 16 6.13 -4.00 -2.00
CA ARG A 16 7.42 -3.43 -2.39
C ARG A 16 8.26 -2.96 -1.21
N CYS A 17 7.71 -2.11 -0.35
CA CYS A 17 8.47 -1.51 0.76
C CYS A 17 8.23 -2.20 2.10
N GLY A 18 7.22 -3.07 2.22
CA GLY A 18 6.89 -3.80 3.44
C GLY A 18 6.30 -2.94 4.56
N LEU A 19 6.10 -1.64 4.33
CA LEU A 19 5.45 -0.76 5.31
C LEU A 19 3.97 -1.15 5.45
N ILE A 20 3.51 -1.11 6.69
CA ILE A 20 2.13 -1.40 7.09
C ILE A 20 1.41 -0.06 7.23
N ASP A 21 0.46 0.15 6.32
CA ASP A 21 -0.62 1.15 6.35
C ASP A 21 -0.29 2.62 6.70
N ASP A 22 -0.81 3.55 5.88
CA ASP A 22 -0.71 5.04 5.92
C ASP A 22 -0.59 5.67 4.52
N HIS A 23 -0.47 4.85 3.46
CA HIS A 23 -0.44 5.32 2.07
C HIS A 23 -1.74 5.03 1.32
N PRO A 24 -2.10 5.81 0.28
CA PRO A 24 -3.11 5.41 -0.68
C PRO A 24 -2.59 4.27 -1.54
N ARG A 25 -3.49 3.40 -2.01
CA ARG A 25 -3.14 2.09 -2.57
C ARG A 25 -3.53 1.98 -4.04
N HIS A 26 -2.77 1.17 -4.77
CA HIS A 26 -3.12 0.70 -6.10
C HIS A 26 -3.01 -0.81 -6.11
N THR A 27 -4.17 -1.48 -6.16
CA THR A 27 -4.25 -2.93 -6.32
C THR A 27 -4.04 -3.27 -7.79
N VAL A 28 -2.98 -4.02 -8.08
CA VAL A 28 -2.75 -4.61 -9.38
C VAL A 28 -3.33 -6.02 -9.33
N GLY A 29 -4.35 -6.28 -10.15
CA GLY A 29 -5.08 -7.56 -10.15
C GLY A 29 -4.16 -8.76 -10.24
N ALA A 30 -4.55 -9.84 -9.56
CA ALA A 30 -3.80 -11.10 -9.53
C ALA A 30 -3.60 -11.64 -10.95
N ASP A 31 -2.35 -11.89 -11.29
CA ASP A 31 -2.02 -12.82 -12.37
C ASP A 31 -2.04 -14.21 -11.74
N PRO A 32 -3.03 -15.07 -12.06
CA PRO A 32 -3.20 -16.37 -11.41
C PRO A 32 -2.02 -17.32 -11.64
N ASP A 33 -1.15 -17.04 -12.61
CA ASP A 33 0.03 -17.84 -12.93
C ASP A 33 1.33 -17.27 -12.33
N ARG A 34 1.25 -16.14 -11.61
CA ARG A 34 2.40 -15.49 -10.99
C ARG A 34 2.60 -16.01 -9.58
N ASP A 35 3.80 -16.48 -9.25
CA ASP A 35 4.20 -16.74 -7.86
C ASP A 35 4.45 -15.38 -7.17
N ASP A 36 3.34 -14.73 -6.80
CA ASP A 36 3.27 -13.42 -6.16
C ASP A 36 3.29 -13.52 -4.64
N ARG A 37 3.66 -14.69 -4.09
CA ARG A 37 3.87 -14.85 -2.65
C ARG A 37 4.88 -13.81 -2.14
N PRO A 38 4.62 -13.23 -0.96
CA PRO A 38 5.45 -12.19 -0.38
C PRO A 38 6.85 -12.72 -0.15
N SER A 39 7.86 -11.91 -0.52
CA SER A 39 9.24 -12.29 -0.24
C SER A 39 9.46 -12.40 1.28
N GLN A 40 10.36 -13.30 1.70
CA GLN A 40 10.73 -13.43 3.12
C GLN A 40 11.27 -12.11 3.69
N ALA A 41 11.85 -11.24 2.86
CA ALA A 41 12.27 -9.91 3.25
C ALA A 41 11.08 -9.01 3.66
N VAL A 42 9.97 -9.06 2.92
CA VAL A 42 8.74 -8.31 3.25
C VAL A 42 8.12 -8.81 4.55
N ILE A 43 8.05 -10.14 4.73
CA ILE A 43 7.55 -10.74 5.98
C ILE A 43 8.41 -10.31 7.18
N ALA A 44 9.74 -10.30 7.04
CA ALA A 44 10.66 -9.87 8.09
C ALA A 44 10.47 -8.39 8.48
N ILE A 45 10.19 -7.52 7.52
CA ILE A 45 9.88 -6.10 7.78
C ILE A 45 8.60 -5.98 8.62
N VAL A 46 7.54 -6.73 8.25
CA VAL A 46 6.28 -6.74 9.00
C VAL A 46 6.48 -7.21 10.44
N LEU A 47 7.21 -8.31 10.65
CA LEU A 47 7.51 -8.83 11.99
C LEU A 47 8.34 -7.86 12.84
N GLY A 48 9.28 -7.14 12.22
CA GLY A 48 10.16 -6.16 12.86
C GLY A 48 9.53 -4.78 13.12
N SER A 49 8.30 -4.53 12.64
CA SER A 49 7.61 -3.25 12.80
C SER A 49 7.16 -2.99 14.26
N ASP A 50 6.83 -1.74 14.60
CA ASP A 50 6.38 -1.32 15.93
C ASP A 50 4.86 -1.51 16.17
N HIS A 51 4.20 -2.34 15.35
CA HIS A 51 2.76 -2.58 15.46
C HIS A 51 2.42 -3.70 16.47
N PRO A 52 1.18 -3.71 17.02
CA PRO A 52 0.68 -4.81 17.84
C PRO A 52 0.74 -6.16 17.12
N ALA A 53 0.81 -7.25 17.89
CA ALA A 53 0.93 -8.61 17.33
C ALA A 53 -0.28 -8.99 16.45
N GLU A 54 -1.49 -8.57 16.83
CA GLU A 54 -2.70 -8.78 16.03
C GLU A 54 -2.64 -8.07 14.67
N VAL A 55 -2.09 -6.86 14.62
CA VAL A 55 -1.91 -6.09 13.37
C VAL A 55 -0.89 -6.78 12.47
N LYS A 56 0.21 -7.28 13.04
CA LYS A 56 1.22 -8.05 12.31
C LYS A 56 0.65 -9.35 11.73
N ALA A 57 -0.17 -10.07 12.48
CA ALA A 57 -0.80 -11.30 12.01
C ALA A 57 -1.76 -11.03 10.84
N LEU A 58 -2.60 -10.00 10.93
CA LEU A 58 -3.50 -9.57 9.85
C LEU A 58 -2.73 -9.11 8.60
N ALA A 59 -1.64 -8.36 8.80
CA ALA A 59 -0.75 -7.92 7.73
C ALA A 59 -0.12 -9.11 6.97
N ILE A 60 0.35 -10.14 7.69
CA ILE A 60 0.90 -11.35 7.09
C ILE A 60 -0.18 -12.16 6.37
N ASP A 61 -1.39 -12.27 6.94
CA ASP A 61 -2.51 -12.97 6.31
C ASP A 61 -2.88 -12.36 4.96
N GLN A 62 -2.98 -11.03 4.91
CA GLN A 62 -3.23 -10.33 3.65
C GLN A 62 -2.12 -10.51 2.62
N LEU A 63 -0.85 -10.55 3.03
CA LEU A 63 0.23 -10.82 2.06
C LEU A 63 0.06 -12.18 1.36
N ASN A 64 -0.74 -13.11 1.92
CA ASN A 64 -1.06 -14.37 1.24
C ASN A 64 -2.33 -14.29 0.35
N GLU A 65 -3.03 -13.15 0.31
CA GLU A 65 -4.12 -12.92 -0.64
C GLU A 65 -3.55 -12.72 -2.06
N PRO A 66 -4.16 -13.30 -3.10
CA PRO A 66 -3.67 -13.18 -4.47
C PRO A 66 -3.75 -11.72 -4.98
N GLY A 67 -2.72 -11.28 -5.71
CA GLY A 67 -2.61 -9.93 -6.24
C GLY A 67 -1.60 -9.06 -5.52
N LEU A 68 -1.19 -7.97 -6.17
CA LEU A 68 -0.21 -7.04 -5.60
C LEU A 68 -0.90 -5.81 -5.02
N TYR A 69 -0.63 -5.57 -3.75
CA TYR A 69 -1.02 -4.37 -3.03
C TYR A 69 0.19 -3.45 -2.93
N LEU A 70 0.21 -2.42 -3.77
CA LEU A 70 1.28 -1.43 -3.77
C LEU A 70 0.77 -0.09 -3.25
N HIS A 71 1.58 0.60 -2.45
CA HIS A 71 1.35 2.02 -2.23
C HIS A 71 1.43 2.75 -3.58
N MET A 72 0.54 3.73 -3.79
CA MET A 72 0.34 4.35 -5.09
C MET A 72 1.58 5.11 -5.57
N ASP A 73 2.31 5.73 -4.65
CA ASP A 73 3.63 6.33 -4.85
C ASP A 73 4.73 5.30 -5.13
N CYS A 74 4.80 4.21 -4.37
CA CYS A 74 5.73 3.11 -4.62
C CYS A 74 5.50 2.49 -6.01
N CYS A 75 4.24 2.35 -6.42
CA CYS A 75 3.84 1.84 -7.72
C CYS A 75 4.16 2.84 -8.83
N ARG A 76 4.00 4.15 -8.59
CA ARG A 76 4.38 5.21 -9.53
C ARG A 76 5.89 5.19 -9.80
N GLU A 77 6.71 5.16 -8.74
CA GLU A 77 8.17 5.11 -8.85
C GLU A 77 8.65 3.83 -9.57
N ALA A 78 7.92 2.73 -9.43
CA ALA A 78 8.22 1.46 -10.08
C ALA A 78 7.97 1.45 -11.60
N GLY A 79 7.23 2.42 -12.14
CA GLY A 79 6.62 2.32 -13.46
C GLY A 79 5.30 1.56 -13.40
N CYS A 80 4.24 2.26 -12.98
CA CYS A 80 2.90 1.70 -12.76
C CYS A 80 2.41 0.87 -13.97
N PRO A 81 2.13 -0.43 -13.80
CA PRO A 81 1.87 -1.35 -14.92
C PRO A 81 0.58 -1.04 -15.67
N THR A 82 -0.42 -0.46 -15.02
CA THR A 82 -1.70 -0.07 -15.63
C THR A 82 -1.71 1.39 -16.11
N GLY A 83 -0.64 2.16 -15.85
CA GLY A 83 -0.60 3.60 -16.09
C GLY A 83 -1.54 4.46 -15.23
N LEU A 84 -2.29 3.88 -14.27
CA LEU A 84 -3.33 4.60 -13.52
C LEU A 84 -2.80 5.50 -12.40
N CYS A 85 -1.63 5.21 -11.81
CA CYS A 85 -1.08 6.01 -10.72
C CYS A 85 -0.85 7.49 -11.13
N GLY A 86 -0.27 7.73 -12.32
CA GLY A 86 0.08 9.07 -12.77
C GLY A 86 -1.12 10.03 -12.84
N PRO A 87 -2.20 9.69 -13.58
CA PRO A 87 -3.39 10.53 -13.65
C PRO A 87 -4.05 10.80 -12.29
N GLN A 88 -4.04 9.82 -11.37
CA GLN A 88 -4.65 9.99 -10.05
C GLN A 88 -3.87 10.98 -9.20
N THR A 89 -2.54 10.93 -9.27
CA THR A 89 -1.63 11.77 -8.48
C THR A 89 -1.09 12.98 -9.24
N ALA A 90 -1.73 13.37 -10.35
CA ALA A 90 -1.31 14.51 -11.14
C ALA A 90 -1.38 15.80 -10.31
N GLY A 91 -0.27 16.54 -10.24
CA GLY A 91 -0.11 17.73 -9.39
C GLY A 91 0.22 17.43 -7.91
N ALA A 92 0.54 16.18 -7.60
CA ALA A 92 0.93 15.69 -6.27
C ALA A 92 2.00 14.58 -6.39
N GLU A 93 2.83 14.65 -7.44
CA GLU A 93 3.83 13.64 -7.77
C GLU A 93 4.94 13.53 -6.71
N GLU A 94 5.18 14.59 -5.95
CA GLU A 94 6.11 14.68 -4.83
C GLU A 94 5.53 14.13 -3.52
N LEU A 95 4.20 14.09 -3.38
CA LEU A 95 3.57 13.62 -2.15
C LEU A 95 3.73 12.10 -1.98
N ARG A 96 3.83 11.67 -0.72
CA ARG A 96 4.04 10.29 -0.26
C ARG A 96 3.14 10.05 0.97
N GLY A 97 2.90 8.79 1.32
CA GLY A 97 2.21 8.45 2.57
C GLY A 97 0.91 9.18 2.83
N GLY A 98 0.77 9.64 4.07
CA GLY A 98 -0.39 10.37 4.54
C GLY A 98 -0.65 11.68 3.80
N ASP A 99 0.40 12.37 3.34
CA ASP A 99 0.23 13.62 2.58
C ASP A 99 -0.43 13.35 1.22
N LEU A 100 -0.03 12.27 0.55
CA LEU A 100 -0.67 11.85 -0.70
C LEU A 100 -2.10 11.36 -0.45
N LEU A 101 -2.33 10.65 0.66
CA LEU A 101 -3.67 10.21 1.04
C LEU A 101 -4.61 11.40 1.26
N ALA A 102 -4.19 12.39 2.05
CA ALA A 102 -4.95 13.60 2.33
C ALA A 102 -5.27 14.39 1.04
N HIS A 103 -4.30 14.50 0.13
CA HIS A 103 -4.53 15.12 -1.18
C HIS A 103 -5.62 14.40 -1.98
N LEU A 104 -5.59 13.07 -2.04
CA LEU A 104 -6.57 12.28 -2.80
C LEU A 104 -7.96 12.33 -2.17
N GLU A 105 -8.07 12.36 -0.85
CA GLU A 105 -9.34 12.53 -0.13
C GLU A 105 -9.96 13.90 -0.42
N ALA A 106 -9.16 14.97 -0.38
CA ALA A 106 -9.61 16.31 -0.73
C ALA A 106 -10.13 16.38 -2.18
N LYS A 107 -9.38 15.81 -3.13
CA LYS A 107 -9.76 15.75 -4.56
C LYS A 107 -11.01 14.90 -4.81
N GLY A 108 -11.28 13.90 -3.97
CA GLY A 108 -12.47 13.07 -4.01
C GLY A 108 -13.73 13.79 -3.52
N ALA A 109 -13.59 14.70 -2.57
CA ALA A 109 -14.69 15.49 -2.01
C ALA A 109 -15.19 16.62 -2.95
N GLU A 110 -14.41 16.97 -3.97
CA GLU A 110 -14.74 18.02 -4.96
C GLU A 110 -15.57 17.51 -6.16
N LYS A 111 -15.87 16.20 -6.22
CA LYS A 111 -16.65 15.56 -7.29
C LYS A 111 -18.10 15.33 -6.88
#